data_AF-A0A0K9P5D8-F1
#
_entry.id   AF-A0A0K9P5D8-F1
#
_cell.length_a   1.000
_cell.length_b   1.000
_cell.length_c   1.000
_cell.angle_alpha   90.00
_cell.angle_beta   90.00
_cell.angle_gamma   90.00
#
_symmetry.space_group_name_H-M   'P 1'
#
loop_
_entity.id
_entity.type
_entity.pdbx_description
1 polymer ?
#
loop_
_entity_poly.entity_id
_entity_poly.type
_entity_poly.pdbx_seq_one_letter_code
_entity_poly.pdbx_strand_id
1 'polypeptide(L)'
;MERKKEEDVFIVDGSEIEEMVGNEKVFSSYVDHKFQELDVDGDGKLSIQELQPAIADIGAALGLPPHGSSPDSDKIYSHVRSYFTRGKEEEEVSKTGFKGVLSDVLLGMAVGLNRHPIEILKLDGKLLRDYVESSSFEADAVSAFLQMEMETNRLSLNQCVRIGLGKLTVDLGMPPSSDSSVIINITGPAMDCVKIGDHPMKHSMQQTFVDEFRKVVANIAGRLEQHPVIVAHSEKTFDGSSVRRLLSDQTEFDKVKKNSASKKKNSIR
;
A
#
# COMPACT_ATOMS: atom_id res chain seq x y z
N MET A 1 -24.21 -9.01 11.57
CA MET A 1 -24.90 -8.22 10.54
C MET A 1 -23.85 -7.26 9.99
N GLU A 2 -23.12 -7.72 8.99
CA GLU A 2 -22.03 -6.96 8.36
C GLU A 2 -22.65 -5.79 7.59
N ARG A 3 -22.46 -4.56 8.07
CA ARG A 3 -22.70 -3.38 7.25
C ARG A 3 -21.47 -3.22 6.37
N LYS A 4 -21.56 -3.60 5.11
CA LYS A 4 -20.69 -3.03 4.07
C LYS A 4 -20.99 -1.53 4.06
N LYS A 5 -20.12 -0.73 4.66
CA LYS A 5 -20.18 0.73 4.58
C LYS A 5 -19.74 1.11 3.17
N GLU A 6 -20.58 1.86 2.46
CA GLU A 6 -20.22 2.57 1.23
C GLU A 6 -19.15 3.61 1.56
N GLU A 7 -17.91 3.15 1.64
CA GLU A 7 -16.77 3.95 1.25
C GLU A 7 -16.67 3.89 -0.27
N ASP A 8 -16.19 4.97 -0.88
CA ASP A 8 -15.70 4.94 -2.26
C ASP A 8 -14.39 4.11 -2.25
N VAL A 9 -14.54 2.79 -2.09
CA VAL A 9 -13.45 1.80 -2.17
C VAL A 9 -13.26 1.48 -3.64
N PHE A 10 -12.16 1.94 -4.20
CA PHE A 10 -11.76 1.58 -5.56
C PHE A 10 -10.75 0.45 -5.50
N ILE A 11 -11.11 -0.70 -6.06
CA ILE A 11 -10.19 -1.83 -6.17
C ILE A 11 -9.43 -1.67 -7.48
N VAL A 12 -8.11 -1.57 -7.39
CA VAL A 12 -7.21 -1.57 -8.54
C VAL A 12 -6.56 -2.94 -8.63
N ASP A 13 -6.96 -3.70 -9.64
CA ASP A 13 -6.40 -5.01 -9.97
C ASP A 13 -5.64 -4.97 -11.32
N GLY A 14 -5.28 -6.14 -11.84
CA GLY A 14 -4.53 -6.26 -13.09
C GLY A 14 -5.39 -6.18 -14.36
N SER A 15 -6.71 -6.09 -14.26
CA SER A 15 -7.63 -6.28 -15.39
C SER A 15 -7.44 -5.25 -16.50
N GLU A 16 -7.25 -3.98 -16.15
CA GLU A 16 -7.00 -2.92 -17.14
C GLU A 16 -5.69 -3.13 -17.91
N ILE A 17 -4.66 -3.66 -17.23
CA ILE A 17 -3.38 -4.00 -17.86
C ILE A 17 -3.56 -5.20 -18.81
N GLU A 18 -4.28 -6.24 -18.38
CA GLU A 18 -4.60 -7.40 -19.23
C GLU A 18 -5.42 -6.99 -20.47
N GLU A 19 -6.40 -6.11 -20.31
CA GLU A 19 -7.20 -5.59 -21.42
C GLU A 19 -6.35 -4.78 -22.40
N MET A 20 -5.52 -3.86 -21.89
CA MET A 20 -4.65 -3.04 -22.72
C MET A 20 -3.66 -3.89 -23.53
N VAL A 21 -2.99 -4.86 -22.89
CA VAL A 21 -2.02 -5.76 -23.55
C VAL A 21 -2.72 -6.74 -24.50
N GLY A 22 -3.90 -7.25 -24.13
CA GLY A 22 -4.69 -8.15 -24.96
C GLY A 22 -5.27 -7.49 -26.22
N ASN A 23 -5.44 -6.16 -26.21
CA ASN A 23 -5.82 -5.40 -27.39
C ASN A 23 -4.61 -5.12 -28.29
N GLU A 24 -4.35 -6.04 -29.23
CA GLU A 24 -3.19 -6.00 -30.12
C GLU A 24 -2.97 -4.66 -30.83
N LYS A 25 -4.05 -3.95 -31.21
CA LYS A 25 -3.94 -2.64 -31.87
C LYS A 25 -3.48 -1.55 -30.91
N VAL A 26 -4.11 -1.48 -29.74
CA VAL A 26 -3.78 -0.49 -28.69
C VAL A 26 -2.37 -0.73 -28.19
N PHE A 27 -2.06 -1.98 -27.85
CA PHE A 27 -0.74 -2.34 -27.35
C PHE A 27 0.35 -2.09 -28.38
N SER A 28 0.14 -2.48 -29.65
CA SER A 28 1.11 -2.16 -30.71
C SER A 28 1.30 -0.66 -30.89
N SER A 29 0.23 0.13 -30.87
CA SER A 29 0.35 1.60 -30.97
C SER A 29 1.13 2.20 -29.80
N TYR A 30 0.93 1.69 -28.58
CA TYR A 30 1.66 2.11 -27.39
C TYR A 30 3.15 1.74 -27.48
N VAL A 31 3.43 0.50 -27.87
CA VAL A 31 4.80 0.00 -28.10
C VAL A 31 5.51 0.82 -29.16
N ASP A 32 4.83 1.13 -30.27
CA ASP A 32 5.38 1.92 -31.37
C ASP A 32 5.81 3.30 -30.90
N HIS A 33 4.95 3.98 -30.15
CA HIS A 33 5.24 5.28 -29.56
C HIS A 33 6.42 5.21 -28.58
N LYS A 34 6.39 4.25 -27.64
CA LYS A 34 7.47 4.10 -26.66
C LYS A 34 8.80 3.70 -27.28
N PHE A 35 8.78 2.86 -28.31
CA PHE A 35 9.98 2.49 -29.04
C PHE A 35 10.59 3.70 -29.75
N GLN A 36 9.77 4.50 -30.43
CA GLN A 36 10.22 5.71 -31.11
C GLN A 36 10.77 6.78 -30.17
N GLU A 37 10.25 6.88 -28.94
CA GLU A 37 10.81 7.78 -27.92
C GLU A 37 12.21 7.35 -27.45
N LEU A 38 12.51 6.05 -27.52
CA LEU A 38 13.77 5.48 -27.04
C LEU A 38 14.82 5.32 -28.15
N ASP A 39 14.40 5.05 -29.39
CA ASP A 39 15.24 4.91 -30.58
C ASP A 39 15.67 6.30 -31.07
N VAL A 40 16.67 6.87 -30.40
CA VAL A 40 17.10 8.26 -30.57
C VAL A 40 17.91 8.42 -31.85
N ASP A 41 18.69 7.41 -32.21
CA ASP A 41 19.50 7.42 -33.43
C ASP A 41 18.73 6.95 -34.68
N GLY A 42 17.56 6.32 -34.49
CA GLY A 42 16.65 5.94 -35.56
C GLY A 42 17.11 4.71 -36.36
N ASP A 43 17.96 3.86 -35.78
CA ASP A 43 18.49 2.67 -36.43
C ASP A 43 17.50 1.49 -36.47
N GLY A 44 16.35 1.63 -35.79
CA GLY A 44 15.28 0.64 -35.73
C GLY A 44 15.50 -0.44 -34.66
N LYS A 45 16.45 -0.24 -33.76
CA LYS A 45 16.77 -1.07 -32.61
C LYS A 45 16.99 -0.19 -31.39
N LEU A 46 17.02 -0.80 -30.21
CA LEU A 46 17.34 -0.10 -28.98
C LEU A 46 18.65 -0.62 -28.43
N SER A 47 19.63 0.26 -28.36
CA SER A 47 20.82 0.04 -27.57
C SER A 47 20.48 0.04 -26.07
N ILE A 48 21.41 -0.47 -25.26
CA ILE A 48 21.26 -0.43 -23.80
C ILE A 48 21.19 0.99 -23.25
N GLN A 49 21.90 1.92 -23.88
CA GLN A 49 21.94 3.32 -23.46
C GLN A 49 20.58 3.98 -23.70
N GLU A 50 19.90 3.59 -24.77
CA GLU A 50 18.54 4.03 -25.11
C GLU A 50 17.46 3.37 -24.24
N LEU A 51 17.65 2.12 -23.81
CA LEU A 51 16.73 1.45 -22.89
C LEU A 51 16.84 1.94 -21.45
N GLN A 52 18.00 2.45 -21.05
CA GLN A 52 18.30 2.78 -19.66
C GLN A 52 17.31 3.80 -19.04
N PRO A 53 16.90 4.89 -19.73
CA PRO A 53 15.86 5.78 -19.24
C PRO A 53 14.54 5.07 -18.95
N ALA A 54 14.05 4.23 -19.88
CA ALA A 54 12.79 3.51 -19.68
C ALA A 54 12.86 2.52 -18.50
N ILE A 55 13.98 1.82 -18.35
CA ILE A 55 14.20 0.91 -17.22
C ILE A 55 14.26 1.70 -15.90
N ALA A 56 14.91 2.87 -15.89
CA ALA A 56 14.97 3.74 -14.73
C ALA A 56 13.58 4.27 -14.35
N ASP A 57 12.80 4.72 -15.34
CA ASP A 57 11.44 5.25 -15.15
C ASP A 57 10.49 4.17 -14.60
N ILE A 58 10.54 2.95 -15.15
CA ILE A 58 9.78 1.81 -14.61
C ILE A 58 10.23 1.51 -13.19
N GLY A 59 11.53 1.47 -12.93
CA GLY A 59 12.06 1.23 -11.59
C GLY A 59 11.56 2.28 -10.59
N ALA A 60 11.63 3.56 -10.94
CA ALA A 60 11.15 4.65 -10.11
C ALA A 60 9.63 4.57 -9.87
N ALA A 61 8.85 4.26 -10.90
CA ALA A 61 7.41 4.06 -10.79
C ALA A 61 7.05 2.89 -9.86
N LEU A 62 7.89 1.86 -9.78
CA LEU A 62 7.75 0.73 -8.85
C LEU A 62 8.36 1.00 -7.47
N GLY A 63 8.84 2.21 -7.20
CA GLY A 63 9.46 2.58 -5.93
C GLY A 63 10.84 1.97 -5.70
N LEU A 64 11.52 1.52 -6.76
CA LEU A 64 12.91 1.08 -6.66
C LEU A 64 13.82 2.29 -6.41
N PRO A 65 14.86 2.13 -5.57
CA PRO A 65 15.91 3.14 -5.44
C PRO A 65 16.57 3.44 -6.79
N PRO A 66 17.05 4.67 -7.03
CA PRO A 66 17.73 5.01 -8.27
C PRO A 66 18.90 4.06 -8.58
N HIS A 67 19.13 3.80 -9.87
CA HIS A 67 20.32 3.04 -10.30
C HIS A 67 21.60 3.69 -9.75
N GLY A 68 22.51 2.89 -9.21
CA GLY A 68 23.77 3.33 -8.61
C GLY A 68 23.66 3.73 -7.13
N SER A 69 22.45 3.68 -6.54
CA SER A 69 22.26 4.02 -5.12
C SER A 69 22.76 2.93 -4.17
N SER A 70 22.77 1.66 -4.59
CA SER A 70 23.26 0.54 -3.79
C SER A 70 23.65 -0.67 -4.65
N PRO A 71 24.53 -1.56 -4.16
CA PRO A 71 24.86 -2.80 -4.85
C PRO A 71 23.65 -3.71 -5.11
N ASP A 72 22.60 -3.62 -4.31
CA ASP A 72 21.40 -4.44 -4.46
C ASP A 72 20.40 -3.86 -5.47
N SER A 73 20.24 -2.54 -5.53
CA SER A 73 19.50 -1.89 -6.62
C SER A 73 20.15 -2.19 -7.97
N ASP A 74 21.49 -2.12 -8.03
CA ASP A 74 22.24 -2.32 -9.27
C ASP A 74 22.07 -3.74 -9.84
N LYS A 75 21.96 -4.75 -8.95
CA LYS A 75 21.62 -6.13 -9.34
C LYS A 75 20.21 -6.25 -9.92
N ILE A 76 19.24 -5.50 -9.40
CA ILE A 76 17.86 -5.50 -9.93
C ILE A 76 17.87 -4.91 -11.34
N TYR A 77 18.53 -3.76 -11.53
CA TYR A 77 18.66 -3.13 -12.84
C TYR A 77 19.41 -4.00 -13.85
N SER A 78 20.48 -4.68 -13.44
CA SER A 78 21.22 -5.59 -14.33
C SER A 78 20.39 -6.82 -14.72
N HIS A 79 19.59 -7.36 -13.79
CA HIS A 79 18.64 -8.44 -14.08
C HIS A 79 17.58 -7.99 -15.10
N VAL A 80 16.95 -6.83 -14.89
CA VAL A 80 15.97 -6.28 -15.85
C VAL A 80 16.59 -6.09 -17.23
N ARG A 81 17.80 -5.52 -17.29
CA ARG A 81 18.55 -5.38 -18.55
C ARG A 81 18.77 -6.72 -19.26
N SER A 82 19.11 -7.78 -18.52
CA SER A 82 19.34 -9.10 -19.12
C SER A 82 18.10 -9.73 -19.74
N TYR A 83 16.89 -9.39 -19.27
CA TYR A 83 15.64 -9.82 -19.90
C TYR A 83 15.45 -9.21 -21.29
N PHE A 84 15.80 -7.93 -21.45
CA PHE A 84 15.72 -7.25 -22.75
C PHE A 84 16.74 -7.78 -23.75
N THR A 85 17.96 -8.07 -23.31
CA THR A 85 19.04 -8.53 -24.19
C THR A 85 19.18 -10.05 -24.29
N ARG A 86 18.21 -10.81 -23.77
CA ARG A 86 18.23 -12.29 -23.74
C ARG A 86 19.52 -12.89 -23.17
N GLY A 87 20.12 -12.19 -22.20
CA GLY A 87 21.36 -12.59 -21.55
C GLY A 87 22.65 -12.30 -22.35
N LYS A 88 22.58 -11.58 -23.48
CA LYS A 88 23.77 -11.14 -24.23
C LYS A 88 23.94 -9.63 -24.08
N GLU A 89 24.93 -9.20 -23.31
CA GLU A 89 25.09 -7.79 -22.91
C GLU A 89 25.36 -6.80 -24.04
N GLU A 90 25.57 -7.26 -25.27
CA GLU A 90 25.86 -6.47 -26.48
C GLU A 90 24.74 -6.53 -27.54
N GLU A 91 23.66 -7.28 -27.28
CA GLU A 91 22.58 -7.46 -28.27
C GLU A 91 21.62 -6.26 -28.23
N GLU A 92 21.56 -5.53 -29.35
CA GLU A 92 20.57 -4.50 -29.62
C GLU A 92 19.15 -5.10 -29.66
N VAL A 93 18.18 -4.39 -29.10
CA VAL A 93 16.83 -4.90 -28.95
C VAL A 93 15.95 -4.46 -30.11
N SER A 94 15.57 -5.42 -30.96
CA SER A 94 14.57 -5.16 -32.00
C SER A 94 13.22 -4.75 -31.39
N LYS A 95 12.42 -4.00 -32.16
CA LYS A 95 11.03 -3.64 -31.80
C LYS A 95 10.17 -4.83 -31.36
N THR A 96 10.29 -5.97 -32.06
CA THR A 96 9.59 -7.20 -31.69
C THR A 96 10.07 -7.78 -30.36
N GLY A 97 11.37 -7.66 -30.07
CA GLY A 97 11.94 -8.07 -28.78
C GLY A 97 11.45 -7.18 -27.64
N PHE A 98 11.51 -5.86 -27.84
CA PHE A 98 10.99 -4.87 -26.90
C PHE A 98 9.51 -5.10 -26.60
N LYS A 99 8.68 -5.29 -27.63
CA LYS A 99 7.26 -5.60 -27.49
C LYS A 99 7.00 -6.83 -26.61
N GLY A 100 7.73 -7.92 -26.88
CA GLY A 100 7.57 -9.17 -26.14
C GLY A 100 7.92 -9.02 -24.66
N VAL A 101 9.08 -8.42 -24.36
CA VAL A 101 9.51 -8.22 -22.97
C VAL A 101 8.58 -7.28 -22.23
N LEU A 102 8.15 -6.18 -22.87
CA LEU A 102 7.20 -5.25 -22.27
C LEU A 102 5.85 -5.93 -21.97
N SER A 103 5.36 -6.78 -22.88
CA SER A 103 4.16 -7.58 -22.67
C SER A 103 4.31 -8.51 -21.46
N ASP A 104 5.41 -9.26 -21.38
CA ASP A 104 5.65 -10.20 -20.28
C ASP A 104 5.75 -9.49 -18.92
N VAL A 105 6.39 -8.31 -18.88
CA VAL A 105 6.51 -7.49 -17.67
C VAL A 105 5.13 -6.97 -17.24
N LEU A 106 4.35 -6.39 -18.15
CA LEU A 106 3.02 -5.84 -17.85
C LEU A 106 2.05 -6.94 -17.42
N LEU A 107 2.04 -8.09 -18.10
CA LEU A 107 1.22 -9.24 -17.70
C LEU A 107 1.70 -9.82 -16.36
N GLY A 108 3.00 -9.83 -16.10
CA GLY A 108 3.54 -10.19 -14.79
C GLY A 108 3.05 -9.29 -13.67
N MET A 109 3.01 -7.97 -13.91
CA MET A 109 2.43 -6.98 -12.99
C MET A 109 0.93 -7.23 -12.80
N ALA A 110 0.20 -7.46 -13.89
CA ALA A 110 -1.23 -7.72 -13.85
C ALA A 110 -1.55 -8.98 -13.03
N VAL A 111 -0.81 -10.08 -13.22
CA VAL A 111 -0.92 -11.28 -12.39
C VAL A 111 -0.61 -10.98 -10.93
N GLY A 112 0.38 -10.12 -10.65
CA GLY A 112 0.71 -9.66 -9.32
C GLY A 112 -0.44 -8.92 -8.64
N LEU A 113 -1.02 -7.93 -9.34
CA LEU A 113 -2.16 -7.13 -8.89
C LEU A 113 -3.45 -7.95 -8.78
N ASN A 114 -3.69 -8.91 -9.68
CA ASN A 114 -4.83 -9.83 -9.58
C ASN A 114 -4.72 -10.75 -8.35
N ARG A 115 -3.51 -11.06 -7.90
CA ARG A 115 -3.30 -11.83 -6.66
C ARG A 115 -3.38 -10.95 -5.41
N HIS A 116 -2.95 -9.71 -5.50
CA HIS A 116 -2.92 -8.76 -4.40
C HIS A 116 -3.40 -7.40 -4.92
N PRO A 117 -4.73 -7.21 -5.05
CA PRO A 117 -5.27 -5.95 -5.53
C PRO A 117 -5.01 -4.85 -4.51
N ILE A 118 -4.95 -3.61 -5.01
CA ILE A 118 -4.74 -2.42 -4.19
C ILE A 118 -6.10 -1.78 -3.94
N GLU A 119 -6.47 -1.59 -2.69
CA GLU A 119 -7.68 -0.87 -2.32
C GLU A 119 -7.34 0.61 -2.14
N ILE A 120 -7.96 1.46 -2.96
CA ILE A 120 -7.84 2.91 -2.84
C ILE A 120 -9.05 3.41 -2.05
N LEU A 121 -8.78 3.96 -0.88
CA LEU A 121 -9.76 4.49 0.06
C LEU A 121 -9.71 6.01 0.04
N LYS A 122 -10.88 6.63 -0.11
CA LYS A 122 -11.05 8.07 0.05
C LYS A 122 -11.52 8.38 1.47
N LEU A 123 -10.64 8.96 2.28
CA LEU A 123 -10.93 9.38 3.64
C LEU A 123 -11.46 10.81 3.65
N ASP A 124 -12.78 10.96 3.75
CA ASP A 124 -13.51 12.25 3.77
C ASP A 124 -14.04 12.65 5.16
N GLY A 125 -13.63 11.91 6.18
CA GLY A 125 -14.02 12.10 7.57
C GLY A 125 -15.40 11.56 7.94
N LYS A 126 -16.22 11.05 7.01
CA LYS A 126 -17.54 10.48 7.33
C LYS A 126 -17.42 9.31 8.30
N LEU A 127 -16.47 8.41 8.07
CA LEU A 127 -16.26 7.26 8.93
C LEU A 127 -15.78 7.65 10.34
N LEU A 128 -14.92 8.66 10.45
CA LEU A 128 -14.50 9.21 11.75
C LEU A 128 -15.66 9.90 12.49
N ARG A 129 -16.54 10.63 11.78
CA ARG A 129 -17.76 11.19 12.39
C ARG A 129 -18.66 10.09 12.94
N ASP A 130 -18.96 9.07 12.13
CA ASP A 130 -19.74 7.91 12.55
C ASP A 130 -19.11 7.21 13.77
N TYR A 131 -17.78 7.06 13.77
CA TYR A 131 -17.06 6.45 14.88
C TYR A 131 -17.18 7.29 16.15
N VAL A 132 -17.01 8.60 16.07
CA VAL A 132 -17.18 9.52 17.21
C VAL A 132 -18.60 9.43 17.78
N GLU A 133 -19.62 9.37 16.94
CA GLU A 133 -21.02 9.27 17.37
C GLU A 133 -21.43 7.88 17.87
N SER A 134 -20.56 6.88 17.69
CA SER A 134 -20.84 5.50 18.08
C SER A 134 -20.83 5.29 19.59
N SER A 135 -21.53 4.25 20.05
CA SER A 135 -21.51 3.84 21.45
C SER A 135 -20.19 3.19 21.89
N SER A 136 -19.33 2.77 20.95
CA SER A 136 -18.04 2.14 21.28
C SER A 136 -16.96 3.17 21.59
N PHE A 137 -17.04 4.37 20.99
CA PHE A 137 -16.02 5.42 21.09
C PHE A 137 -15.54 5.66 22.53
N GLU A 138 -16.48 5.82 23.47
CA GLU A 138 -16.14 6.13 24.85
C GLU A 138 -15.42 4.96 25.53
N ALA A 139 -15.88 3.73 25.33
CA ALA A 139 -15.21 2.53 25.84
C ALA A 139 -13.81 2.38 25.23
N ASP A 140 -13.67 2.61 23.93
CA ASP A 140 -12.41 2.54 23.20
C ASP A 140 -11.42 3.60 23.70
N ALA A 141 -11.88 4.85 23.89
CA ALA A 141 -11.07 5.95 24.41
C ALA A 141 -10.64 5.71 25.87
N VAL A 142 -11.54 5.23 26.72
CA VAL A 142 -11.21 4.87 28.12
C VAL A 142 -10.18 3.74 28.16
N SER A 143 -10.36 2.70 27.35
CA SER A 143 -9.40 1.60 27.25
C SER A 143 -8.01 2.10 26.81
N ALA A 144 -7.96 2.95 25.78
CA ALA A 144 -6.72 3.55 25.31
C ALA A 144 -6.04 4.40 26.40
N PHE A 145 -6.81 5.18 27.17
CA PHE A 145 -6.31 5.98 28.28
C PHE A 145 -5.64 5.12 29.36
N LEU A 146 -6.34 4.07 29.82
CA LEU A 146 -5.82 3.17 30.87
C LEU A 146 -4.55 2.46 30.42
N GLN A 147 -4.50 2.02 29.17
CA GLN A 147 -3.30 1.39 28.61
C GLN A 147 -2.10 2.37 28.65
N MET A 148 -2.30 3.62 28.23
CA MET A 148 -1.23 4.63 28.24
C MET A 148 -0.79 5.03 29.66
N GLU A 149 -1.72 5.10 30.60
CA GLU A 149 -1.43 5.37 32.01
C GLU A 149 -0.53 4.28 32.61
N MET A 150 -0.79 3.01 32.29
CA MET A 150 0.02 1.89 32.75
C MET A 150 1.41 1.82 32.10
N GLU A 151 1.51 2.16 30.82
CA GLU A 151 2.77 2.09 30.06
C GLU A 151 3.71 3.26 30.39
N THR A 152 3.18 4.42 30.79
CA THR A 152 3.99 5.65 30.92
C THR A 152 3.49 6.63 32.00
N ASN A 153 4.15 6.63 33.16
CA ASN A 153 3.86 7.55 34.28
C ASN A 153 4.27 9.03 34.06
N ARG A 154 4.55 9.46 32.83
CA ARG A 154 5.11 10.80 32.53
C ARG A 154 4.46 11.55 31.38
N LEU A 155 3.43 11.00 30.73
CA LEU A 155 2.79 11.69 29.63
C LEU A 155 1.96 12.87 30.12
N SER A 156 1.96 13.95 29.35
CA SER A 156 0.96 15.01 29.50
C SER A 156 -0.34 14.62 28.78
N LEU A 157 -1.45 15.27 29.13
CA LEU A 157 -2.72 15.03 28.46
C LEU A 157 -2.64 15.28 26.93
N ASN A 158 -1.90 16.31 26.51
CA ASN A 158 -1.66 16.59 25.09
C ASN A 158 -0.94 15.43 24.39
N GLN A 159 0.10 14.88 25.03
CA GLN A 159 0.84 13.74 24.50
C GLN A 159 -0.03 12.48 24.42
N CYS A 160 -0.88 12.22 25.42
CA CYS A 160 -1.82 11.10 25.39
C CYS A 160 -2.80 11.21 24.23
N VAL A 161 -3.33 12.40 23.95
CA VAL A 161 -4.22 12.60 22.80
C VAL A 161 -3.47 12.33 21.49
N ARG A 162 -2.22 12.82 21.33
CA ARG A 162 -1.40 12.53 20.15
C ARG A 162 -1.14 11.03 19.95
N ILE A 163 -0.79 10.33 21.04
CA ILE A 163 -0.55 8.88 21.00
C ILE A 163 -1.85 8.14 20.70
N GLY A 164 -2.96 8.54 21.32
CA GLY A 164 -4.29 7.99 21.07
C GLY A 164 -4.72 8.15 19.60
N LEU A 165 -4.43 9.29 18.97
CA LEU A 165 -4.70 9.48 17.54
C LEU A 165 -3.89 8.51 16.68
N GLY A 166 -2.64 8.24 17.04
CA GLY A 166 -1.82 7.24 16.36
C GLY A 166 -2.31 5.79 16.51
N LYS A 167 -3.25 5.53 17.42
CA LYS A 167 -3.90 4.21 17.57
C LYS A 167 -5.14 4.05 16.67
N LEU A 168 -5.64 5.13 16.06
CA LEU A 168 -6.75 5.04 15.12
C LEU A 168 -6.24 4.55 13.76
N THR A 169 -6.91 3.56 13.19
CA THR A 169 -6.51 2.95 11.92
C THR A 169 -7.30 3.53 10.75
N VAL A 170 -6.85 3.19 9.53
CA VAL A 170 -7.53 3.53 8.27
C VAL A 170 -8.97 3.00 8.26
N ASP A 171 -9.23 1.85 8.89
CA ASP A 171 -10.57 1.24 9.03
C ASP A 171 -11.54 2.04 9.92
N LEU A 172 -11.03 3.02 10.66
CA LEU A 172 -11.84 4.00 11.41
C LEU A 172 -11.92 5.35 10.69
N GLY A 173 -11.31 5.45 9.50
CA GLY A 173 -11.30 6.65 8.67
C GLY A 173 -10.12 7.58 8.96
N MET A 174 -9.15 7.13 9.76
CA MET A 174 -7.96 7.91 10.11
C MET A 174 -6.86 7.72 9.06
N PRO A 175 -6.35 8.81 8.43
CA PRO A 175 -5.24 8.68 7.51
C PRO A 175 -3.95 8.24 8.22
N PRO A 176 -3.04 7.52 7.53
CA PRO A 176 -1.76 7.11 8.10
C PRO A 176 -0.95 8.31 8.61
N SER A 177 -0.51 8.25 9.86
CA SER A 177 0.25 9.33 10.50
C SER A 177 1.71 9.45 10.01
N SER A 178 2.14 8.58 9.09
CA SER A 178 3.47 8.63 8.46
C SER A 178 3.59 9.72 7.40
N ASP A 179 2.47 10.22 6.86
CA ASP A 179 2.47 11.25 5.83
C ASP A 179 2.56 12.67 6.45
N SER A 180 3.63 13.38 6.10
CA SER A 180 3.85 14.77 6.51
C SER A 180 2.71 15.71 6.11
N SER A 181 2.07 15.49 4.96
CA SER A 181 0.93 16.29 4.50
C SER A 181 -0.28 16.11 5.42
N VAL A 182 -0.54 14.88 5.87
CA VAL A 182 -1.61 14.58 6.86
C VAL A 182 -1.32 15.31 8.18
N ILE A 183 -0.07 15.32 8.63
CA ILE A 183 0.31 16.03 9.86
C ILE A 183 0.08 17.54 9.73
N ILE A 184 0.56 18.14 8.64
CA ILE A 184 0.54 19.59 8.44
C ILE A 184 -0.87 20.11 8.18
N ASN A 185 -1.69 19.38 7.41
CA ASN A 185 -2.98 19.89 6.92
C ASN A 185 -4.17 19.38 7.75
N ILE A 186 -4.05 18.18 8.33
CA ILE A 186 -5.15 17.50 9.03
C ILE A 186 -4.92 17.48 10.53
N THR A 187 -3.95 16.70 11.03
CA THR A 187 -3.87 16.39 12.46
C THR A 187 -3.30 17.51 13.31
N GLY A 188 -2.23 18.18 12.87
CA GLY A 188 -1.64 19.33 13.57
C GLY A 188 -2.65 20.45 13.78
N PRO A 189 -3.27 20.97 12.71
CA PRO A 189 -4.30 21.99 12.82
C PRO A 189 -5.55 21.56 13.61
N ALA A 190 -5.91 20.27 13.65
CA ALA A 190 -7.01 19.78 14.48
C ALA A 190 -6.66 19.77 15.97
N MET A 191 -5.41 19.44 16.31
CA MET A 191 -4.87 19.51 17.67
C MET A 191 -4.82 20.95 18.17
N ASP A 192 -4.39 21.90 17.33
CA ASP A 192 -4.25 23.31 17.72
C ASP A 192 -5.60 24.00 17.98
N CYS A 193 -6.68 23.52 17.34
CA CYS A 193 -8.04 24.00 17.59
C CYS A 193 -8.54 23.64 18.99
N VAL A 194 -7.96 22.63 19.65
CA VAL A 194 -8.37 22.13 20.95
C VAL A 194 -7.34 22.54 21.99
N LYS A 195 -7.74 23.37 22.96
CA LYS A 195 -6.85 23.84 24.03
C LYS A 195 -6.64 22.76 25.09
N ILE A 196 -5.80 21.77 24.77
CA ILE A 196 -5.46 20.68 25.69
C ILE A 196 -4.35 21.14 26.63
N GLY A 197 -4.59 21.05 27.93
CA GLY A 197 -3.58 21.39 28.94
C GLY A 197 -2.38 20.45 28.89
N ASP A 198 -1.18 21.00 29.16
CA ASP A 198 0.08 20.23 29.17
C ASP A 198 0.47 19.74 30.57
N HIS A 199 -0.54 19.51 31.43
CA HIS A 199 -0.30 19.01 32.79
C HIS A 199 -0.06 17.49 32.79
N PRO A 200 0.65 16.97 33.79
CA PRO A 200 0.83 15.52 33.95
C PRO A 200 -0.51 14.78 33.97
N MET A 201 -0.58 13.67 33.24
CA MET A 201 -1.74 12.79 33.22
C MET A 201 -1.99 12.21 34.62
N LYS A 202 -3.26 12.16 35.03
CA LYS A 202 -3.72 11.50 36.26
C LYS A 202 -5.01 10.75 35.94
N HIS A 203 -5.27 9.64 36.64
CA HIS A 203 -6.51 8.88 36.52
C HIS A 203 -7.78 9.74 36.61
N SER A 204 -7.79 10.79 37.44
CA SER A 204 -8.94 11.71 37.56
C SER A 204 -9.27 12.48 36.27
N MET A 205 -8.37 12.45 35.28
CA MET A 205 -8.49 13.15 34.00
C MET A 205 -9.02 12.26 32.88
N GLN A 206 -9.40 11.01 33.17
CA GLN A 206 -9.95 10.07 32.19
C GLN A 206 -11.10 10.70 31.40
N GLN A 207 -12.09 11.30 32.06
CA GLN A 207 -13.22 11.93 31.36
C GLN A 207 -12.76 13.13 30.53
N THR A 208 -11.85 13.95 31.08
CA THR A 208 -11.25 15.07 30.34
C THR A 208 -10.54 14.59 29.08
N PHE A 209 -9.79 13.48 29.16
CA PHE A 209 -9.18 12.87 27.98
C PHE A 209 -10.23 12.46 26.96
N VAL A 210 -11.28 11.74 27.35
CA VAL A 210 -12.34 11.31 26.43
C VAL A 210 -12.98 12.51 25.72
N ASP A 211 -13.29 13.58 26.47
CA ASP A 211 -13.93 14.77 25.93
C ASP A 211 -13.00 15.53 24.96
N GLU A 212 -11.73 15.72 25.32
CA GLU A 212 -10.74 16.38 24.46
C GLU A 212 -10.39 15.52 23.23
N PHE A 213 -10.24 14.21 23.41
CA PHE A 213 -9.99 13.26 22.32
C PHE A 213 -11.16 13.28 21.32
N ARG A 214 -12.41 13.28 21.81
CA ARG A 214 -13.63 13.41 20.99
C ARG A 214 -13.61 14.67 20.13
N LYS A 215 -13.29 15.83 20.74
CA LYS A 215 -13.22 17.11 20.01
C LYS A 215 -12.15 17.08 18.91
N VAL A 216 -10.97 16.53 19.21
CA VAL A 216 -9.88 16.44 18.23
C VAL A 216 -10.27 15.52 17.08
N VAL A 217 -10.80 14.32 17.34
CA VAL A 217 -11.22 13.39 16.29
C VAL A 217 -12.34 13.99 15.44
N ALA A 218 -13.32 14.68 16.05
CA ALA A 218 -14.36 15.39 15.31
C ALA A 218 -13.79 16.52 14.43
N ASN A 219 -12.79 17.27 14.91
CA ASN A 219 -12.11 18.29 14.12
C ASN A 219 -11.33 17.70 12.94
N ILE A 220 -10.64 16.56 13.15
CA ILE A 220 -9.98 15.82 12.07
C ILE A 220 -11.00 15.43 11.00
N ALA A 221 -12.14 14.90 11.41
CA ALA A 221 -13.20 14.51 10.49
C ALA A 221 -13.74 15.70 9.68
N GLY A 222 -13.93 16.86 10.30
CA GLY A 222 -14.30 18.10 9.59
C GLY A 222 -13.22 18.61 8.63
N ARG A 223 -11.95 18.40 8.94
CA ARG A 223 -10.84 18.76 8.03
C ARG A 223 -10.77 17.84 6.82
N LEU A 224 -10.99 16.55 7.01
CA LEU A 224 -11.03 15.57 5.91
C LEU A 224 -12.20 15.80 4.96
N GLU A 225 -13.29 16.41 5.42
CA GLU A 225 -14.39 16.82 4.54
C GLU A 225 -13.96 17.94 3.57
N GLN A 226 -13.12 18.87 4.03
CA GLN A 226 -12.58 19.95 3.21
C GLN A 226 -11.39 19.50 2.37
N HIS A 227 -10.58 18.59 2.91
CA HIS A 227 -9.35 18.09 2.30
C HIS A 227 -9.32 16.56 2.41
N PRO A 228 -10.07 15.84 1.55
CA PRO A 228 -10.08 14.38 1.58
C PRO A 228 -8.69 13.82 1.30
N VAL A 229 -8.33 12.74 1.98
CA VAL A 229 -7.05 12.05 1.79
C VAL A 229 -7.29 10.74 1.06
N ILE A 230 -6.51 10.50 -0.01
CA ILE A 230 -6.52 9.24 -0.74
C ILE A 230 -5.45 8.34 -0.16
N VAL A 231 -5.84 7.15 0.29
CA VAL A 231 -4.96 6.15 0.88
C VAL A 231 -5.00 4.90 0.02
N ALA A 232 -3.84 4.43 -0.42
CA ALA A 232 -3.70 3.10 -0.98
C ALA A 232 -3.43 2.12 0.17
N HIS A 233 -4.34 1.16 0.34
CA HIS A 233 -4.28 0.09 1.31
C HIS A 233 -4.03 -1.22 0.57
N SER A 234 -3.12 -2.05 1.10
CA SER A 234 -2.87 -3.39 0.58
C SER A 234 -3.12 -4.39 1.71
N GLU A 235 -4.39 -4.75 1.91
CA GLU A 235 -4.71 -5.78 2.90
C GLU A 235 -4.62 -7.17 2.27
N LYS A 236 -3.93 -8.08 2.95
CA LYS A 236 -4.03 -9.50 2.62
C LYS A 236 -5.31 -10.05 3.23
N THR A 237 -6.43 -9.95 2.51
CA THR A 237 -7.66 -10.62 2.93
C THR A 237 -7.46 -12.13 2.87
N PHE A 238 -7.32 -12.78 4.03
CA PHE A 238 -7.29 -14.24 4.13
C PHE A 238 -8.70 -14.75 4.45
N ASP A 239 -9.51 -14.90 3.41
CA ASP A 239 -10.90 -15.37 3.50
C ASP A 239 -11.04 -16.88 3.83
N GLY A 240 -9.90 -17.56 3.97
CA GLY A 240 -9.85 -19.00 4.22
C GLY A 240 -10.38 -19.85 3.06
N SER A 241 -10.67 -19.28 1.89
CA SER A 241 -11.17 -20.02 0.71
C SER A 241 -10.15 -21.03 0.21
N SER A 242 -8.87 -20.67 0.22
CA SER A 242 -7.77 -21.56 -0.12
C SER A 242 -7.63 -22.72 0.87
N VAL A 243 -7.85 -22.46 2.16
CA VAL A 243 -7.88 -23.50 3.20
C VAL A 243 -9.11 -24.38 3.02
N ARG A 244 -10.29 -23.79 2.78
CA ARG A 244 -11.54 -24.51 2.54
C ARG A 244 -11.43 -25.42 1.32
N ARG A 245 -10.84 -24.92 0.22
CA ARG A 245 -10.56 -25.70 -1.00
C ARG A 245 -9.59 -26.85 -0.70
N LEU A 246 -8.49 -26.56 -0.01
CA LEU A 246 -7.52 -27.58 0.40
C LEU A 246 -8.13 -28.66 1.29
N LEU A 247 -9.06 -28.30 2.17
CA LEU A 247 -9.76 -29.25 3.04
C LEU A 247 -10.88 -30.01 2.32
N SER A 248 -11.43 -29.46 1.23
CA SER A 248 -12.49 -30.09 0.45
C SER A 248 -11.95 -31.04 -0.62
N ASP A 249 -10.69 -30.86 -1.04
CA ASP A 249 -10.01 -31.73 -2.00
C ASP A 249 -8.99 -32.63 -1.29
N GLN A 250 -9.39 -33.89 -1.08
CA GLN A 250 -8.58 -34.93 -0.46
C GLN A 250 -7.23 -35.13 -1.18
N THR A 251 -7.17 -34.90 -2.49
CA THR A 251 -5.97 -35.11 -3.30
C THR A 251 -4.95 -34.00 -3.11
N GLU A 252 -5.39 -32.75 -3.04
CA GLU A 252 -4.54 -31.59 -2.73
C GLU A 252 -4.04 -31.65 -1.28
N PHE A 253 -4.91 -32.07 -0.35
CA PHE A 253 -4.53 -32.28 1.05
C PHE A 253 -3.43 -33.34 1.22
N ASP A 254 -3.55 -34.47 0.51
CA ASP A 254 -2.56 -35.55 0.57
C ASP A 254 -1.22 -35.18 -0.10
N LYS A 255 -1.22 -34.34 -1.14
CA LYS A 255 0.00 -33.77 -1.73
C LYS A 255 0.75 -32.89 -0.73
N VAL A 256 0.04 -32.03 0.01
CA VAL A 256 0.64 -31.15 1.04
C VAL A 256 1.24 -31.98 2.18
N LYS A 257 0.55 -33.03 2.64
CA LYS A 257 1.08 -33.97 3.64
C LYS A 257 2.38 -34.63 3.17
N LYS A 258 2.42 -35.16 1.93
CA LYS A 258 3.63 -35.79 1.37
C LYS A 258 4.80 -34.80 1.29
N ASN A 259 4.56 -33.57 0.84
CA ASN A 259 5.62 -32.55 0.75
C ASN A 259 6.17 -32.11 2.12
N SER A 260 5.32 -32.07 3.16
CA SER A 260 5.76 -31.78 4.53
C SER A 260 6.59 -32.90 5.16
N ALA A 261 6.29 -34.17 4.84
CA ALA A 261 7.06 -35.32 5.29
C ALA A 261 8.44 -35.41 4.62
N SER A 262 8.56 -34.99 3.36
CA SER A 262 9.82 -34.96 2.61
C SER A 262 10.80 -33.91 3.14
N LYS A 263 10.31 -32.74 3.61
CA LYS A 263 11.17 -31.70 4.20
C LYS A 263 11.81 -32.12 5.55
N LYS A 264 11.13 -32.93 6.36
CA LYS A 264 11.69 -33.45 7.62
C LYS A 264 12.85 -34.44 7.42
N LYS A 265 12.92 -35.13 6.27
CA LYS A 265 14.02 -36.07 5.98
C LYS A 265 15.30 -35.38 5.51
N ASN A 266 15.23 -34.13 5.02
CA ASN A 266 16.39 -33.38 4.52
C ASN A 266 16.97 -32.38 5.55
N SER A 267 16.41 -32.29 6.76
CA SER A 267 16.93 -31.42 7.84
C SER A 267 17.73 -32.18 8.91
N ILE A 268 17.95 -33.49 8.71
CA ILE A 268 18.81 -34.33 9.56
C ILE A 268 19.81 -35.01 8.62
N ARG A 269 20.74 -34.23 8.06
CA ARG A 269 22.01 -34.67 7.50
C ARG A 269 22.98 -33.49 7.46
#